data_AF-X1JWP4-F1
#
_entry.id   AF-X1JWP4-F1
#
_cell.length_a   1.000
_cell.length_b   1.000
_cell.length_c   1.000
_cell.angle_alpha   90.00
_cell.angle_beta   90.00
_cell.angle_gamma   90.00
#
_symmetry.space_group_name_H-M   'P 1'
#
loop_
_entity.id
_entity.type
_entity.pdbx_description
1 polymer ?
#
loop_
_entity_poly.entity_id
_entity_poly.type
_entity_poly.pdbx_seq_one_letter_code
_entity_poly.pdbx_strand_id
1 'polypeptide(L)'
;MFTKGGTPSFYLIEIIGTLIITHIRDEGEEITHRDIEGDLEKLNTDFLDIARQNRTLARKKYHDEPEKVFEDLVNRAFLLLDFDTIPQRSAHGWDIILIAGRAVHPYFIVVECKTAAEGTYNYLVKKQDYLYTLKNYCLDLFKDKLIGAHKAYAKYMLLVAPDFPGETEGCCKRFKDITGFQLSFLPVPVLLKLVNRYRETPILNHDWIEPFFQKERVIS
;
A
#
# COMPACT_ATOMS: atom_id res chain seq x y z
N MET A 1 32.23 -6.77 6.72
CA MET A 1 32.05 -8.09 7.36
C MET A 1 30.76 -8.01 8.17
N PHE A 2 29.68 -8.58 7.63
CA PHE A 2 28.31 -8.37 8.09
C PHE A 2 27.99 -9.30 9.27
N THR A 3 27.60 -8.74 10.41
CA THR A 3 27.08 -9.51 11.54
C THR A 3 25.59 -9.77 11.32
N LYS A 4 25.26 -11.05 11.12
CA LYS A 4 23.92 -11.61 11.19
C LYS A 4 23.36 -11.37 12.60
N GLY A 5 22.15 -10.80 12.71
CA GLY A 5 21.41 -10.83 13.98
C GLY A 5 20.49 -9.65 14.29
N GLY A 6 20.44 -8.59 13.48
CA GLY A 6 19.45 -7.53 13.68
C GLY A 6 18.05 -8.06 13.34
N THR A 7 17.11 -7.99 14.28
CA THR A 7 15.70 -8.32 14.01
C THR A 7 15.20 -7.48 12.82
N PRO A 8 14.42 -8.04 11.88
CA PRO A 8 13.97 -7.34 10.66
C PRO A 8 13.33 -5.97 10.90
N SER A 9 12.82 -5.77 12.12
CA SER A 9 12.22 -4.54 12.61
C SER A 9 13.17 -3.34 12.75
N PHE A 10 14.43 -3.53 13.16
CA PHE A 10 15.33 -2.38 13.42
C PHE A 10 15.80 -1.75 12.11
N TYR A 11 16.15 -2.58 11.12
CA TYR A 11 16.52 -2.12 9.78
C TYR A 11 15.41 -1.32 9.10
N LEU A 12 14.15 -1.72 9.29
CA LEU A 12 13.01 -1.03 8.71
C LEU A 12 12.85 0.39 9.27
N ILE A 13 13.03 0.56 10.59
CA ILE A 13 12.94 1.86 11.26
C ILE A 13 14.08 2.79 10.81
N GLU A 14 15.29 2.26 10.66
CA GLU A 14 16.44 3.05 10.18
C GLU A 14 16.26 3.51 8.73
N ILE A 15 15.75 2.64 7.85
CA ILE A 15 15.44 2.99 6.45
C ILE A 15 14.38 4.10 6.42
N ILE A 16 13.29 3.94 7.18
CA ILE A 16 12.21 4.93 7.27
C ILE A 16 12.72 6.27 7.80
N GLY A 17 13.50 6.26 8.88
CA GLY A 17 14.07 7.48 9.46
C GLY A 17 15.04 8.17 8.51
N THR A 18 15.85 7.40 7.78
CA THR A 18 16.77 7.95 6.78
C THR A 18 16.02 8.60 5.63
N LEU A 19 15.02 7.91 5.06
CA LEU A 19 14.20 8.41 3.95
C LEU A 19 13.51 9.73 4.30
N ILE A 20 12.92 9.84 5.49
CA ILE A 20 12.30 11.10 5.95
C ILE A 20 13.34 12.22 6.03
N ILE A 21 14.51 11.95 6.63
CA ILE A 21 15.55 12.98 6.80
C ILE A 21 16.10 13.43 5.45
N THR A 22 16.27 12.53 4.48
CA THR A 22 16.69 12.89 3.11
C THR A 22 15.62 13.71 2.41
N HIS A 23 14.34 13.33 2.45
CA HIS A 23 13.29 14.07 1.74
C HIS A 23 12.96 15.44 2.37
N ILE A 24 13.15 15.61 3.69
CA ILE A 24 13.11 16.94 4.32
C ILE A 24 14.26 17.84 3.83
N ARG A 25 15.38 17.26 3.42
CA ARG A 25 16.55 18.00 2.91
C ARG A 25 16.49 18.27 1.41
N ASP A 26 15.87 17.35 0.65
CA ASP A 26 15.80 17.37 -0.80
C ASP A 26 14.44 17.94 -1.26
N GLU A 27 14.15 19.20 -0.90
CA GLU A 27 13.08 19.94 -1.57
C GLU A 27 13.50 20.24 -3.02
N GLY A 28 12.96 19.48 -3.99
CA GLY A 28 13.09 19.77 -5.42
C GLY A 28 13.72 18.69 -6.31
N GLU A 29 14.03 17.48 -5.79
CA GLU A 29 14.55 16.39 -6.63
C GLU A 29 13.46 15.39 -7.09
N GLU A 30 13.35 15.24 -8.42
CA GLU A 30 12.52 14.23 -9.08
C GLU A 30 13.06 12.82 -8.83
N ILE A 31 12.26 11.94 -8.23
CA ILE A 31 12.57 10.51 -8.24
C ILE A 31 12.29 10.00 -9.65
N THR A 32 13.35 9.65 -10.36
CA THR A 32 13.27 9.06 -11.70
C THR A 32 12.91 7.59 -11.59
N HIS A 33 11.62 7.25 -11.76
CA HIS A 33 11.23 5.88 -12.06
C HIS A 33 11.75 5.46 -13.42
N ARG A 34 12.52 4.36 -13.46
CA ARG A 34 13.33 3.98 -14.62
C ARG A 34 12.53 3.45 -15.82
N ASP A 35 11.25 3.10 -15.64
CA ASP A 35 10.37 2.58 -16.70
C ASP A 35 8.90 3.00 -16.49
N ILE A 36 8.63 4.31 -16.57
CA ILE A 36 7.27 4.86 -16.38
C ILE A 36 6.30 4.30 -17.42
N GLU A 37 6.69 4.29 -18.69
CA GLU A 37 5.83 3.86 -19.80
C GLU A 37 5.51 2.37 -19.73
N GLY A 38 6.51 1.51 -19.50
CA GLY A 38 6.31 0.06 -19.41
C GLY A 38 5.51 -0.33 -18.17
N ASP A 39 5.65 0.39 -17.06
CA ASP A 39 4.82 0.13 -15.87
C ASP A 39 3.39 0.62 -16.05
N LEU A 40 3.17 1.78 -16.69
CA LEU A 40 1.83 2.22 -17.08
C LEU A 40 1.16 1.25 -18.05
N GLU A 41 1.89 0.71 -19.04
CA GLU A 41 1.35 -0.26 -19.98
C GLU A 41 0.88 -1.54 -19.27
N LYS A 42 1.72 -2.12 -18.40
CA LYS A 42 1.37 -3.29 -17.59
C LYS A 42 0.13 -3.02 -16.72
N LEU A 43 0.08 -1.85 -16.07
CA LEU A 43 -1.05 -1.49 -15.23
C LEU A 43 -2.36 -1.35 -16.03
N ASN A 44 -2.30 -0.72 -17.20
CA ASN A 44 -3.49 -0.53 -18.03
C ASN A 44 -3.98 -1.83 -18.71
N THR A 45 -3.08 -2.77 -18.97
CA THR A 45 -3.42 -4.00 -19.71
C THR A 45 -3.74 -5.18 -18.80
N ASP A 46 -3.02 -5.36 -17.69
CA ASP A 46 -3.05 -6.63 -16.95
C ASP A 46 -3.62 -6.50 -15.53
N PHE A 47 -3.65 -5.29 -14.95
CA PHE A 47 -3.80 -5.11 -13.50
C PHE A 47 -5.10 -5.67 -12.94
N LEU A 48 -6.23 -5.38 -13.58
CA LEU A 48 -7.54 -5.88 -13.14
C LEU A 48 -7.67 -7.40 -13.31
N ASP A 49 -7.12 -7.95 -14.39
CA ASP A 49 -7.17 -9.39 -14.67
C ASP A 49 -6.31 -10.18 -13.67
N ILE A 50 -5.11 -9.67 -13.36
CA ILE A 50 -4.26 -10.24 -12.32
C ILE A 50 -4.94 -10.17 -10.95
N ALA A 51 -5.54 -9.02 -10.61
CA ALA A 51 -6.29 -8.86 -9.36
C ALA A 51 -7.45 -9.87 -9.27
N ARG A 52 -8.06 -10.22 -10.40
CA ARG A 52 -9.10 -11.27 -10.55
C ARG A 52 -8.56 -12.70 -10.61
N GLN A 53 -7.33 -12.93 -10.17
CA GLN A 53 -6.68 -14.25 -10.15
C GLN A 53 -6.54 -14.91 -11.53
N ASN A 54 -6.29 -14.13 -12.60
CA ASN A 54 -5.98 -14.69 -13.92
C ASN A 54 -4.61 -15.42 -13.91
N ARG A 55 -4.64 -16.71 -13.53
CA ARG A 55 -3.46 -17.58 -13.43
C ARG A 55 -2.74 -17.77 -14.76
N THR A 56 -3.48 -17.82 -15.87
CA THR A 56 -2.89 -17.99 -17.21
C THR A 56 -2.03 -16.78 -17.56
N LEU A 57 -2.55 -15.57 -17.36
CA LEU A 57 -1.81 -14.32 -17.59
C LEU A 57 -0.58 -14.24 -16.67
N ALA A 58 -0.78 -14.45 -15.36
CA ALA A 58 0.29 -14.43 -14.37
C ALA A 58 1.45 -15.38 -14.74
N ARG A 59 1.13 -16.65 -15.05
CA ARG A 59 2.14 -17.67 -15.37
C ARG A 59 2.82 -17.46 -16.71
N LYS A 60 2.08 -17.00 -17.73
CA LYS A 60 2.62 -16.84 -19.09
C LYS A 60 3.47 -15.57 -19.25
N LYS A 61 3.00 -14.44 -18.68
CA LYS A 61 3.65 -13.12 -18.86
C LYS A 61 4.64 -12.79 -17.75
N TYR A 62 4.35 -13.19 -16.51
CA TYR A 62 5.14 -12.82 -15.33
C TYR A 62 5.87 -13.99 -14.66
N HIS A 63 5.57 -15.22 -15.07
CA HIS A 63 6.16 -16.45 -14.52
C HIS A 63 5.93 -16.66 -13.01
N ASP A 64 4.90 -16.04 -12.42
CA ASP A 64 4.60 -16.14 -11.00
C ASP A 64 3.09 -16.38 -10.74
N GLU A 65 2.72 -16.54 -9.47
CA GLU A 65 1.31 -16.64 -9.04
C GLU A 65 0.62 -15.27 -9.03
N PRO A 66 -0.70 -15.21 -9.29
CA PRO A 66 -1.44 -13.95 -9.36
C PRO A 66 -1.25 -13.04 -8.15
N GLU A 67 -1.18 -13.59 -6.93
CA GLU A 67 -1.02 -12.83 -5.70
C GLU A 67 0.29 -12.03 -5.70
N LYS A 68 1.40 -12.66 -6.05
CA LYS A 68 2.71 -11.99 -6.08
C LYS A 68 2.83 -10.99 -7.22
N VAL A 69 2.26 -11.32 -8.39
CA VAL A 69 2.19 -10.38 -9.51
C VAL A 69 1.33 -9.19 -9.12
N PHE A 70 0.24 -9.40 -8.39
CA PHE A 70 -0.64 -8.35 -7.93
C PHE A 70 0.08 -7.41 -6.96
N GLU A 71 0.80 -7.94 -5.97
CA GLU A 71 1.63 -7.16 -5.04
C GLU A 71 2.67 -6.30 -5.80
N ASP A 72 3.36 -6.86 -6.81
CA ASP A 72 4.32 -6.11 -7.64
C ASP A 72 3.64 -4.99 -8.44
N LEU A 73 2.48 -5.25 -9.03
CA LEU A 73 1.72 -4.23 -9.77
C LEU A 73 1.20 -3.13 -8.85
N VAL A 74 0.69 -3.46 -7.65
CA VAL A 74 0.29 -2.45 -6.65
C VAL A 74 1.49 -1.61 -6.24
N ASN A 75 2.65 -2.23 -6.02
CA ASN A 75 3.89 -1.52 -5.69
C ASN A 75 4.28 -0.52 -6.80
N ARG A 76 4.27 -0.96 -8.07
CA ARG A 76 4.53 -0.09 -9.22
C ARG A 76 3.52 1.05 -9.35
N ALA A 77 2.24 0.80 -9.06
CA ALA A 77 1.22 1.84 -9.08
C ALA A 77 1.52 2.95 -8.08
N PHE A 78 1.92 2.62 -6.86
CA PHE A 78 2.27 3.63 -5.85
C PHE A 78 3.60 4.33 -6.11
N LEU A 79 4.59 3.62 -6.64
CA LEU A 79 5.79 4.24 -7.20
C LEU A 79 5.39 5.26 -8.29
N LEU A 80 4.49 4.90 -9.20
CA LEU A 80 3.96 5.84 -10.19
C LEU A 80 3.12 7.00 -9.59
N LEU A 81 2.83 7.01 -8.30
CA LEU A 81 2.27 8.14 -7.56
C LEU A 81 3.34 8.87 -6.71
N ASP A 82 4.61 8.61 -7.00
CA ASP A 82 5.82 9.14 -6.37
C ASP A 82 5.90 8.88 -4.86
N PHE A 83 5.22 7.84 -4.36
CA PHE A 83 5.44 7.31 -3.00
C PHE A 83 6.75 6.52 -2.96
N ASP A 84 7.49 6.62 -1.85
CA ASP A 84 8.49 5.60 -1.56
C ASP A 84 7.79 4.34 -1.05
N THR A 85 8.31 3.19 -1.47
CA THR A 85 7.72 1.89 -1.14
C THR A 85 8.75 0.98 -0.48
N ILE A 86 8.30 0.25 0.53
CA ILE A 86 9.05 -0.85 1.11
C ILE A 86 8.18 -2.10 0.96
N PRO A 87 8.43 -2.96 -0.04
CA PRO A 87 7.70 -4.23 -0.18
C PRO A 87 8.24 -5.27 0.81
N GLN A 88 7.36 -6.04 1.44
CA GLN A 88 7.75 -7.16 2.28
C GLN A 88 7.98 -8.41 1.44
N ARG A 89 9.08 -9.13 1.71
CA ARG A 89 9.41 -10.39 1.01
C ARG A 89 9.14 -11.64 1.85
N SER A 90 8.53 -11.50 3.02
CA SER A 90 8.31 -12.60 3.98
C SER A 90 6.85 -13.01 4.04
N ALA A 91 6.58 -14.32 4.20
CA ALA A 91 5.23 -14.90 4.14
C ALA A 91 4.29 -14.52 5.30
N HIS A 92 4.74 -13.70 6.26
CA HIS A 92 3.97 -13.32 7.44
C HIS A 92 4.02 -11.80 7.66
N GLY A 93 2.97 -11.09 7.28
CA GLY A 93 2.81 -9.67 7.56
C GLY A 93 2.04 -8.93 6.46
N TRP A 94 2.19 -7.61 6.47
CA TRP A 94 1.75 -6.69 5.43
C TRP A 94 2.54 -6.89 4.13
N ASP A 95 2.00 -6.40 3.01
CA ASP A 95 2.60 -6.58 1.69
C ASP A 95 3.51 -5.39 1.31
N ILE A 96 3.04 -4.15 1.52
CA ILE A 96 3.81 -2.94 1.21
C ILE A 96 3.66 -1.89 2.33
N ILE A 97 4.72 -1.13 2.63
CA ILE A 97 4.62 0.15 3.32
C ILE A 97 4.80 1.26 2.31
N LEU A 98 3.87 2.21 2.32
CA LEU A 98 4.00 3.46 1.58
C LEU A 98 4.48 4.57 2.50
N ILE A 99 5.39 5.38 1.99
CA ILE A 99 5.92 6.54 2.70
C ILE A 99 5.62 7.77 1.87
N ALA A 100 4.79 8.66 2.41
CA ALA A 100 4.54 9.99 1.87
C ALA A 100 5.57 10.97 2.46
N GLY A 101 6.85 10.75 2.16
CA GLY A 101 7.95 11.54 2.74
C GLY A 101 7.95 13.01 2.32
N ARG A 102 7.29 13.33 1.21
CA ARG A 102 7.19 14.68 0.62
C ARG A 102 5.97 15.48 1.05
N ALA A 103 5.06 14.89 1.83
CA ALA A 103 3.94 15.64 2.40
C ALA A 103 4.44 16.65 3.44
N VAL A 104 3.75 17.78 3.60
CA VAL A 104 4.04 18.77 4.66
C VAL A 104 4.06 18.11 6.03
N HIS A 105 3.20 17.10 6.21
CA HIS A 105 3.20 16.22 7.37
C HIS A 105 3.38 14.77 6.92
N PRO A 106 4.60 14.22 6.94
CA PRO A 106 4.85 12.86 6.49
C PRO A 106 3.93 11.84 7.16
N TYR A 107 3.53 10.83 6.41
CA TYR A 107 2.70 9.75 6.90
C TYR A 107 3.05 8.43 6.23
N PHE A 108 2.68 7.34 6.90
CA PHE A 108 2.85 5.98 6.42
C PHE A 108 1.51 5.29 6.27
N ILE A 109 1.45 4.43 5.27
CA ILE A 109 0.32 3.56 4.99
C ILE A 109 0.83 2.12 5.01
N VAL A 110 0.21 1.28 5.84
CA VAL A 110 0.37 -0.17 5.76
C VAL A 110 -0.59 -0.70 4.72
N VAL A 111 -0.09 -1.40 3.71
CA VAL A 111 -0.87 -1.90 2.58
C VAL A 111 -0.95 -3.42 2.62
N GLU A 112 -2.17 -3.92 2.44
CA GLU A 112 -2.46 -5.33 2.19
C GLU A 112 -3.14 -5.47 0.82
N CYS A 113 -2.59 -6.34 -0.02
CA CYS A 113 -3.07 -6.68 -1.34
C CYS A 113 -3.89 -7.97 -1.28
N LYS A 114 -5.07 -7.97 -1.89
CA LYS A 114 -5.91 -9.17 -2.00
C LYS A 114 -6.47 -9.34 -3.40
N THR A 115 -6.25 -10.52 -3.95
CA THR A 115 -6.88 -10.97 -5.20
C THR A 115 -8.23 -11.61 -4.91
N ALA A 116 -9.14 -11.61 -5.90
CA ALA A 116 -10.44 -12.27 -5.79
C ALA A 116 -10.94 -12.74 -7.16
N ALA A 117 -11.04 -14.05 -7.38
CA ALA A 117 -11.54 -14.61 -8.63
C ALA A 117 -12.94 -14.12 -9.03
N GLU A 118 -13.82 -13.88 -8.05
CA GLU A 118 -15.17 -13.35 -8.27
C GLU A 118 -15.18 -11.84 -8.64
N GLY A 119 -14.02 -11.18 -8.58
CA GLY A 119 -13.88 -9.76 -8.87
C GLY A 119 -14.29 -8.82 -7.72
N THR A 120 -14.75 -9.37 -6.60
CA THR A 120 -15.08 -8.60 -5.39
C THR A 120 -14.54 -9.33 -4.16
N TYR A 121 -13.72 -8.64 -3.37
CA TYR A 121 -13.17 -9.18 -2.15
C TYR A 121 -14.13 -8.99 -0.97
N ASN A 122 -14.86 -10.06 -0.62
CA ASN A 122 -15.89 -10.05 0.43
C ASN A 122 -15.48 -10.77 1.73
N TYR A 123 -14.20 -11.14 1.86
CA TYR A 123 -13.73 -11.98 2.97
C TYR A 123 -13.88 -11.29 4.33
N LEU A 124 -13.63 -9.98 4.42
CA LEU A 124 -13.79 -9.20 5.66
C LEU A 124 -15.23 -9.22 6.18
N VAL A 125 -16.22 -9.20 5.28
CA VAL A 125 -17.64 -9.30 5.62
C VAL A 125 -17.97 -10.71 6.11
N LYS A 126 -17.44 -11.74 5.45
CA LYS A 126 -17.72 -13.16 5.75
C LYS A 126 -16.99 -13.69 6.98
N LYS A 127 -15.79 -13.18 7.26
CA LYS A 127 -14.90 -13.65 8.33
C LYS A 127 -14.26 -12.46 9.03
N GLN A 128 -14.96 -11.98 10.05
CA GLN A 128 -14.56 -10.81 10.83
C GLN A 128 -13.24 -11.00 11.59
N ASP A 129 -12.77 -12.24 11.77
CA ASP A 129 -11.48 -12.52 12.41
C ASP A 129 -10.29 -11.97 11.63
N TYR A 130 -10.46 -11.77 10.31
CA TYR A 130 -9.40 -11.22 9.48
C TYR A 130 -9.04 -9.77 9.85
N LEU A 131 -9.96 -9.01 10.47
CA LEU A 131 -9.63 -7.69 11.03
C LEU A 131 -8.57 -7.77 12.13
N TYR A 132 -8.50 -8.87 12.89
CA TYR A 132 -7.43 -9.06 13.88
C TYR A 132 -6.08 -9.32 13.21
N THR A 133 -6.06 -9.99 12.06
CA THR A 133 -4.84 -10.13 11.26
C THR A 133 -4.32 -8.76 10.82
N LEU A 134 -5.19 -7.92 10.25
CA LEU A 134 -4.82 -6.55 9.85
C LEU A 134 -4.36 -5.69 11.04
N LYS A 135 -5.01 -5.85 12.20
CA LYS A 135 -4.62 -5.20 13.47
C LYS A 135 -3.17 -5.54 13.82
N ASN A 136 -2.80 -6.82 13.78
CA ASN A 136 -1.46 -7.27 14.14
C ASN A 136 -0.41 -6.68 13.19
N TYR A 137 -0.75 -6.51 11.90
CA TYR A 137 0.15 -5.87 10.95
C TYR A 137 0.46 -4.40 11.31
N CYS A 138 -0.53 -3.67 11.84
CA CYS A 138 -0.36 -2.28 12.23
C CYS A 138 0.35 -2.11 13.59
N LEU A 139 -0.04 -2.93 14.59
CA LEU A 139 0.44 -2.77 15.97
C LEU A 139 1.81 -3.43 16.19
N ASP A 140 1.94 -4.72 15.87
CA ASP A 140 3.10 -5.54 16.24
C ASP A 140 4.34 -5.27 15.37
N LEU A 141 4.15 -4.65 14.20
CA LEU A 141 5.22 -4.35 13.24
C LEU A 141 5.57 -2.86 13.18
N PHE A 142 4.62 -1.96 13.47
CA PHE A 142 4.81 -0.53 13.25
C PHE A 142 4.68 0.29 14.53
N LYS A 143 3.51 0.30 15.17
CA LYS A 143 3.21 1.23 16.27
C LYS A 143 4.11 1.03 17.49
N ASP A 144 4.44 -0.22 17.82
CA ASP A 144 5.22 -0.53 19.03
C ASP A 144 6.73 -0.57 18.79
N LYS A 145 7.14 -0.48 17.52
CA LYS A 145 8.53 -0.51 17.08
C LYS A 145 9.07 0.87 16.72
N LEU A 146 8.22 1.77 16.21
CA LEU A 146 8.60 3.17 15.96
C LEU A 146 8.78 3.95 17.28
N ILE A 147 9.87 4.71 17.35
CA ILE A 147 10.26 5.49 18.54
C ILE A 147 10.00 6.98 18.29
N GLY A 148 9.51 7.69 19.31
CA GLY A 148 9.36 9.14 19.30
C GLY A 148 8.31 9.66 18.32
N ALA A 149 8.59 10.78 17.66
CA ALA A 149 7.65 11.46 16.75
C ALA A 149 7.23 10.60 15.54
N HIS A 150 8.07 9.65 15.10
CA HIS A 150 7.78 8.79 13.94
C HIS A 150 6.58 7.87 14.16
N LYS A 151 6.25 7.54 15.42
CA LYS A 151 5.05 6.75 15.76
C LYS A 151 3.76 7.45 15.33
N ALA A 152 3.76 8.79 15.28
CA ALA A 152 2.62 9.58 14.85
C ALA A 152 2.43 9.60 13.32
N TYR A 153 3.43 9.20 12.54
CA TYR A 153 3.34 9.15 11.08
C TYR A 153 2.60 7.90 10.59
N ALA A 154 2.58 6.81 11.38
CA ALA A 154 1.84 5.60 11.06
C ALA A 154 0.35 5.75 11.40
N LYS A 155 -0.48 6.03 10.39
CA LYS A 155 -1.91 6.40 10.59
C LYS A 155 -2.90 5.56 9.80
N TYR A 156 -2.47 4.96 8.69
CA TYR A 156 -3.39 4.41 7.70
C TYR A 156 -3.12 2.92 7.45
N MET A 157 -4.22 2.17 7.32
CA MET A 157 -4.25 0.83 6.77
C MET A 157 -5.03 0.88 5.46
N LEU A 158 -4.47 0.34 4.39
CA LEU A 158 -5.08 0.31 3.07
C LEU A 158 -5.22 -1.13 2.60
N LEU A 159 -6.43 -1.54 2.27
CA LEU A 159 -6.65 -2.80 1.54
C LEU A 159 -6.86 -2.50 0.06
N VAL A 160 -6.07 -3.14 -0.79
CA VAL A 160 -6.17 -3.03 -2.25
C VAL A 160 -6.67 -4.35 -2.81
N ALA A 161 -7.74 -4.33 -3.60
CA ALA A 161 -8.34 -5.51 -4.20
C ALA A 161 -9.09 -5.16 -5.50
N PRO A 162 -9.53 -6.14 -6.32
CA PRO A 162 -10.30 -5.86 -7.53
C PRO A 162 -11.47 -4.90 -7.30
N ASP A 163 -12.25 -5.18 -6.26
CA ASP A 163 -13.38 -4.39 -5.80
C ASP A 163 -13.79 -4.82 -4.38
N PHE A 164 -14.67 -4.05 -3.73
CA PHE A 164 -15.17 -4.32 -2.39
C PHE A 164 -16.68 -4.15 -2.31
N PRO A 165 -17.39 -4.97 -1.52
CA PRO A 165 -18.80 -4.73 -1.23
C PRO A 165 -18.92 -3.54 -0.26
N GLY A 166 -19.98 -2.72 -0.39
CA GLY A 166 -20.20 -1.53 0.45
C GLY A 166 -20.33 -1.85 1.94
N GLU A 167 -20.77 -3.07 2.28
CA GLU A 167 -20.86 -3.58 3.64
C GLU A 167 -19.50 -3.61 4.36
N THR A 168 -18.39 -3.62 3.61
CA THR A 168 -17.03 -3.64 4.19
C THR A 168 -16.74 -2.37 5.00
N GLU A 169 -17.41 -1.25 4.70
CA GLU A 169 -17.25 0.01 5.44
C GLU A 169 -17.64 -0.10 6.92
N GLY A 170 -18.54 -1.05 7.26
CA GLY A 170 -18.89 -1.36 8.64
C GLY A 170 -17.70 -1.83 9.49
N CYS A 171 -16.60 -2.24 8.86
CA CYS A 171 -15.37 -2.66 9.53
C CYS A 171 -14.50 -1.50 10.01
N CYS A 172 -14.60 -0.32 9.38
CA CYS A 172 -13.64 0.76 9.57
C CYS A 172 -13.64 1.30 11.00
N LYS A 173 -14.82 1.61 11.53
CA LYS A 173 -14.96 2.12 12.91
C LYS A 173 -14.37 1.14 13.92
N ARG A 174 -14.72 -0.15 13.81
CA ARG A 174 -14.20 -1.19 14.71
C ARG A 174 -12.68 -1.30 14.62
N PHE A 175 -12.12 -1.23 13.42
CA PHE A 175 -10.68 -1.28 13.22
C PHE A 175 -9.96 -0.08 13.86
N LYS A 176 -10.50 1.13 13.69
CA LYS A 176 -9.98 2.35 14.30
C LYS A 176 -10.02 2.28 15.82
N ASP A 177 -11.14 1.81 16.39
CA ASP A 177 -11.30 1.71 17.84
C ASP A 177 -10.26 0.77 18.48
N ILE A 178 -9.82 -0.29 17.77
CA ILE A 178 -8.85 -1.26 18.30
C ILE A 178 -7.38 -0.95 17.97
N THR A 179 -7.09 -0.17 16.91
CA THR A 179 -5.70 0.11 16.46
C THR A 179 -5.30 1.58 16.62
N GLY A 180 -6.26 2.50 16.49
CA GLY A 180 -6.04 3.92 16.22
C GLY A 180 -5.72 4.25 14.76
N PHE A 181 -5.66 3.27 13.86
CA PHE A 181 -5.42 3.46 12.43
C PHE A 181 -6.73 3.64 11.68
N GLN A 182 -6.74 4.47 10.65
CA GLN A 182 -7.86 4.57 9.72
C GLN A 182 -7.73 3.50 8.64
N LEU A 183 -8.77 2.66 8.50
CA LEU A 183 -8.84 1.62 7.48
C LEU A 183 -9.60 2.14 6.25
N SER A 184 -9.01 2.02 5.08
CA SER A 184 -9.66 2.34 3.81
C SER A 184 -9.52 1.20 2.80
N PHE A 185 -10.45 1.13 1.85
CA PHE A 185 -10.49 0.10 0.81
C PHE A 185 -10.34 0.76 -0.55
N LEU A 186 -9.36 0.33 -1.33
CA LEU A 186 -9.05 0.92 -2.63
C LEU A 186 -9.24 -0.11 -3.75
N PRO A 187 -10.34 -0.01 -4.51
CA PRO A 187 -10.54 -0.81 -5.71
C PRO A 187 -9.45 -0.56 -6.75
N VAL A 188 -8.99 -1.62 -7.41
CA VAL A 188 -7.99 -1.57 -8.49
C VAL A 188 -8.36 -0.57 -9.60
N PRO A 189 -9.61 -0.52 -10.10
CA PRO A 189 -9.98 0.46 -11.11
C PRO A 189 -9.79 1.92 -10.66
N VAL A 190 -9.98 2.19 -9.38
CA VAL A 190 -9.83 3.54 -8.80
C VAL A 190 -8.35 3.90 -8.67
N LEU A 191 -7.51 2.97 -8.20
CA LEU A 191 -6.06 3.16 -8.18
C LEU A 191 -5.49 3.39 -9.58
N LEU A 192 -5.92 2.59 -10.57
CA LEU A 192 -5.49 2.76 -11.96
C LEU A 192 -5.88 4.14 -12.52
N LYS A 193 -7.11 4.59 -12.25
CA LYS A 193 -7.57 5.92 -12.64
C LYS A 193 -6.72 7.03 -12.00
N LEU A 194 -6.37 6.89 -10.72
CA LEU A 194 -5.52 7.85 -10.02
C LEU A 194 -4.13 7.92 -10.63
N VAL A 195 -3.51 6.77 -10.90
CA VAL A 195 -2.18 6.66 -11.54
C VAL A 195 -2.18 7.32 -12.91
N ASN A 196 -3.13 6.97 -13.78
CA ASN A 196 -3.22 7.55 -15.11
C ASN A 196 -3.42 9.07 -15.04
N ARG A 197 -4.30 9.53 -14.15
CA ARG A 197 -4.55 10.98 -13.97
C ARG A 197 -3.30 11.71 -13.48
N TYR A 198 -2.58 11.13 -12.53
CA TYR A 198 -1.33 11.68 -12.01
C TYR A 198 -0.27 11.80 -13.11
N ARG A 199 -0.11 10.76 -13.93
CA ARG A 199 0.91 10.74 -14.99
C ARG A 199 0.55 11.62 -16.19
N GLU A 200 -0.73 11.81 -16.47
CA GLU A 200 -1.20 12.84 -17.41
C GLU A 200 -1.00 14.27 -16.88
N THR A 201 -1.09 14.47 -15.57
CA THR A 201 -1.07 15.79 -14.94
C THR A 201 -0.51 15.69 -13.50
N PRO A 202 0.82 15.81 -13.30
CA PRO A 202 1.49 15.56 -12.02
C PRO A 202 1.37 16.75 -11.06
N ILE A 203 0.15 17.27 -10.90
CA ILE A 203 -0.17 18.37 -9.96
C ILE A 203 -0.61 17.82 -8.60
N LEU A 204 -1.09 16.57 -8.58
CA LEU A 204 -1.41 15.88 -7.34
C LEU A 204 -0.13 15.70 -6.53
N ASN A 205 -0.14 16.08 -5.25
CA ASN A 205 0.96 15.79 -4.33
C ASN A 205 0.44 14.92 -3.17
N HIS A 206 1.34 14.46 -2.30
CA HIS A 206 0.96 13.56 -1.21
C HIS A 206 0.00 14.20 -0.20
N ASP A 207 0.01 15.52 -0.04
CA ASP A 207 -0.98 16.24 0.81
C ASP A 207 -2.39 16.17 0.20
N TRP A 208 -2.50 16.18 -1.14
CA TRP A 208 -3.79 16.07 -1.83
C TRP A 208 -4.31 14.64 -1.90
N ILE A 209 -3.40 13.65 -1.82
CA ILE A 209 -3.77 12.23 -1.82
C ILE A 209 -4.17 11.76 -0.41
N GLU A 210 -3.58 12.28 0.67
CA GLU A 210 -3.87 11.85 2.05
C GLU A 210 -5.37 11.80 2.40
N PRO A 211 -6.21 12.79 2.01
CA PRO A 211 -7.65 12.78 2.31
C PRO A 211 -8.40 11.57 1.74
N PHE A 212 -7.88 10.85 0.74
CA PHE A 212 -8.50 9.61 0.26
C PHE A 212 -8.41 8.50 1.30
N PHE A 213 -7.31 8.40 2.03
CA PHE A 213 -7.09 7.37 3.05
C PHE A 213 -7.79 7.69 4.38
N GLN A 214 -8.13 8.95 4.62
CA GLN A 214 -8.87 9.40 5.79
C GLN A 214 -10.37 9.06 5.76
N LYS A 215 -10.93 8.76 4.58
CA LYS A 215 -12.38 8.64 4.38
C LYS A 215 -13.00 7.36 4.96
N GLU A 216 -12.20 6.46 5.54
CA GLU A 216 -12.66 5.26 6.27
C GLU A 216 -13.78 4.48 5.54
N ARG A 217 -13.61 4.26 4.24
CA ARG A 217 -14.64 3.74 3.33
C ARG A 217 -14.06 3.05 2.10
N VAL A 218 -14.92 2.55 1.20
CA VAL A 218 -14.51 2.18 -0.16
C VAL A 218 -14.27 3.45 -0.97
N ILE A 219 -13.06 3.62 -1.49
CA ILE A 219 -12.67 4.79 -2.27
C ILE A 219 -13.26 4.67 -3.67
N SER A 220 -13.97 5.71 -4.12
CA SER A 220 -14.69 5.80 -5.39
C SER A 220 -14.41 7.11 -6.10
#